data_AF-U1PLT8-F1
#
_entry.id   AF-U1PLT8-F1
#
_cell.length_a   1.000
_cell.length_b   1.000
_cell.length_c   1.000
_cell.angle_alpha   90.00
_cell.angle_beta   90.00
_cell.angle_gamma   90.00
#
_symmetry.space_group_name_H-M   'P 1'
#
loop_
_entity.id
_entity.type
_entity.pdbx_description
1 polymer ?
#
loop_
_entity_poly.entity_id
_entity_poly.type
_entity_poly.pdbx_seq_one_letter_code
_entity_poly.pdbx_strand_id
1 'polypeptide(L)'
;MRLEEFIEGFERDESIERRRLAAEKSYAITDHLERVERQFEEALQGEALFGSSAPEIFVGRSNYPDVSTGLLSPVDRESDAAGYATSGDWYRRGFGIDDVLQRRTGLLNSTRSTSVDVTDVWDGFVGVQREVAVADHPVDVEVGLDRRPEFELSVDDVRTPTGPRARATDATLAENPHVPRPVEKTLEDDDWRAEGAMTYLYRRGFDVYDINTILSAGALGQGRSRRLVPTRWSITAVDDTVGEYLRGTLRNAASVDEVQVWYNEYMANE
;
A
#
# COMPACT_ATOMS: atom_id res chain seq x y z
N MET A 1 50.41 17.28 -4.95
CA MET A 1 49.48 16.21 -5.36
C MET A 1 48.72 16.71 -6.58
N ARG A 2 48.79 16.00 -7.71
CA ARG A 2 48.03 16.37 -8.92
C ARG A 2 46.59 15.85 -8.75
N LEU A 3 45.61 16.65 -9.16
CA LEU A 3 44.18 16.33 -9.00
C LEU A 3 43.79 14.97 -9.60
N GLU A 4 44.47 14.56 -10.67
CA GLU A 4 44.25 13.28 -11.36
C GLU A 4 44.56 12.06 -10.47
N GLU A 5 45.63 12.09 -9.67
CA GLU A 5 45.97 11.00 -8.73
C GLU A 5 44.94 10.87 -7.59
N PHE A 6 44.30 11.98 -7.19
CA PHE A 6 43.29 11.98 -6.14
C PHE A 6 41.96 11.42 -6.64
N ILE A 7 41.56 11.75 -7.89
CA ILE A 7 40.34 11.22 -8.53
C ILE A 7 40.50 9.73 -8.85
N GLU A 8 41.63 9.29 -9.41
CA GLU A 8 41.91 7.87 -9.65
C GLU A 8 41.94 7.05 -8.35
N GLY A 9 42.48 7.61 -7.27
CA GLY A 9 42.48 6.98 -5.94
C GLY A 9 41.08 6.79 -5.37
N PHE A 10 40.21 7.80 -5.52
CA PHE A 10 38.82 7.78 -5.04
C PHE A 10 37.94 6.81 -5.84
N GLU A 11 38.07 6.78 -7.17
CA GLU A 11 37.35 5.82 -8.03
C GLU A 11 37.81 4.37 -7.78
N ARG A 12 39.11 4.15 -7.48
CA ARG A 12 39.62 2.84 -7.08
C ARG A 12 39.02 2.39 -5.76
N ASP A 13 38.93 3.27 -4.78
CA ASP A 13 38.39 2.96 -3.45
C ASP A 13 36.89 2.63 -3.51
N GLU A 14 36.09 3.45 -4.21
CA GLU A 14 34.67 3.14 -4.47
C GLU A 14 34.50 1.80 -5.19
N SER A 15 35.37 1.48 -6.16
CA SER A 15 35.26 0.23 -6.91
C SER A 15 35.60 -1.01 -6.05
N ILE A 16 36.45 -0.86 -5.05
CA ILE A 16 36.85 -1.92 -4.11
C ILE A 16 35.78 -2.08 -3.04
N GLU A 17 35.25 -0.97 -2.53
CA GLU A 17 34.14 -0.96 -1.59
C GLU A 17 32.86 -1.52 -2.22
N ARG A 18 32.54 -1.15 -3.48
CA ARG A 18 31.44 -1.77 -4.23
C ARG A 18 31.66 -3.26 -4.47
N ARG A 19 32.89 -3.70 -4.76
CA ARG A 19 33.21 -5.14 -4.93
C ARG A 19 33.15 -5.92 -3.62
N ARG A 20 33.56 -5.30 -2.50
CA ARG A 20 33.45 -5.88 -1.16
C ARG A 20 31.98 -5.97 -0.73
N LEU A 21 31.22 -4.89 -0.89
CA LEU A 21 29.78 -4.88 -0.66
C LEU A 21 29.06 -5.87 -1.58
N ALA A 22 29.47 -6.01 -2.84
CA ALA A 22 28.91 -7.02 -3.75
C ALA A 22 29.26 -8.46 -3.34
N ALA A 23 30.46 -8.70 -2.77
CA ALA A 23 30.88 -10.00 -2.25
C ALA A 23 30.20 -10.37 -0.92
N GLU A 24 29.83 -9.38 -0.11
CA GLU A 24 29.06 -9.53 1.13
C GLU A 24 27.53 -9.53 0.88
N LYS A 25 27.07 -9.10 -0.30
CA LYS A 25 25.64 -8.95 -0.63
C LYS A 25 24.98 -10.25 -1.08
N SER A 26 23.74 -10.42 -0.61
CA SER A 26 22.78 -11.40 -1.11
C SER A 26 22.15 -10.88 -2.42
N TYR A 27 22.29 -11.63 -3.51
CA TYR A 27 21.57 -11.39 -4.78
C TYR A 27 20.15 -11.95 -4.78
N ALA A 28 19.66 -12.44 -3.63
CA ALA A 28 18.33 -13.03 -3.53
C ALA A 28 17.21 -12.08 -3.97
N ILE A 29 17.40 -10.77 -3.78
CA ILE A 29 16.44 -9.74 -4.24
C ILE A 29 16.45 -9.64 -5.76
N THR A 30 17.60 -9.61 -6.44
CA THR A 30 17.63 -9.58 -7.91
C THR A 30 17.03 -10.85 -8.50
N ASP A 31 17.34 -12.00 -7.92
CA ASP A 31 16.74 -13.28 -8.34
C ASP A 31 15.22 -13.30 -8.11
N HIS A 32 14.74 -12.67 -7.02
CA HIS A 32 13.31 -12.50 -6.76
C HIS A 32 12.63 -11.67 -7.84
N LEU A 33 13.27 -10.60 -8.29
CA LEU A 33 12.70 -9.70 -9.28
C LEU A 33 12.62 -10.34 -10.66
N GLU A 34 13.65 -11.08 -11.05
CA GLU A 34 13.61 -11.89 -12.27
C GLU A 34 12.51 -12.97 -12.21
N ARG A 35 12.26 -13.54 -11.02
CA ARG A 35 11.13 -14.48 -10.83
C ARG A 35 9.79 -13.78 -10.97
N VAL A 36 9.62 -12.63 -10.32
CA VAL A 36 8.41 -11.81 -10.40
C VAL A 36 8.14 -11.43 -11.85
N GLU A 37 9.14 -10.91 -12.57
CA GLU A 37 9.02 -10.56 -13.99
C GLU A 37 8.51 -11.74 -14.84
N ARG A 38 9.06 -12.94 -14.64
CA ARG A 38 8.60 -14.14 -15.33
C ARG A 38 7.17 -14.54 -14.96
N GLN A 39 6.82 -14.52 -13.68
CA GLN A 39 5.46 -14.82 -13.21
C GLN A 39 4.44 -13.84 -13.82
N PHE A 40 4.82 -12.57 -13.95
CA PHE A 40 4.02 -11.58 -14.64
C PHE A 40 3.82 -11.90 -16.12
N GLU A 41 4.89 -12.24 -16.84
CA GLU A 41 4.80 -12.60 -18.26
C GLU A 41 3.89 -13.81 -18.48
N GLU A 42 3.89 -14.76 -17.55
CA GLU A 42 3.00 -15.93 -17.56
C GLU A 42 1.56 -15.58 -17.17
N ALA A 43 1.37 -14.65 -16.22
CA ALA A 43 0.06 -14.23 -15.75
C ALA A 43 -0.68 -13.36 -16.79
N LEU A 44 0.04 -12.58 -17.58
CA LEU A 44 -0.52 -11.67 -18.59
C LEU A 44 -0.99 -12.44 -19.83
N GLN A 45 -2.27 -12.28 -20.17
CA GLN A 45 -2.81 -12.73 -21.45
C GLN A 45 -2.91 -11.54 -22.39
N GLY A 46 -1.79 -11.23 -23.06
CA GLY A 46 -1.69 -10.06 -23.93
C GLY A 46 -1.64 -8.76 -23.14
N GLU A 47 -2.72 -7.99 -23.19
CA GLU A 47 -2.89 -6.68 -22.53
C GLU A 47 -3.92 -6.74 -21.39
N ALA A 48 -4.21 -7.93 -20.86
CA ALA A 48 -5.15 -8.11 -19.78
C ALA A 48 -4.56 -8.99 -18.66
N LEU A 49 -4.86 -8.59 -17.42
CA LEU A 49 -4.62 -9.39 -16.22
C LEU A 49 -5.96 -9.95 -15.75
N PHE A 50 -6.13 -11.27 -15.88
CA PHE A 50 -7.33 -11.99 -15.44
C PHE A 50 -7.09 -12.75 -14.13
N GLY A 51 -8.14 -12.83 -13.30
CA GLY A 51 -8.17 -13.67 -12.11
C GLY A 51 -7.04 -13.37 -11.13
N SER A 52 -6.82 -12.08 -10.84
CA SER A 52 -5.94 -11.66 -9.76
C SER A 52 -6.81 -11.14 -8.62
N SER A 53 -6.56 -11.61 -7.40
CA SER A 53 -7.25 -11.14 -6.21
C SER A 53 -6.53 -9.91 -5.70
N ALA A 54 -7.10 -8.72 -5.87
CA ALA A 54 -6.51 -7.47 -5.42
C ALA A 54 -6.70 -7.29 -3.90
N PRO A 55 -5.62 -7.29 -3.10
CA PRO A 55 -5.72 -7.06 -1.66
C PRO A 55 -5.77 -5.58 -1.28
N GLU A 56 -5.30 -4.67 -2.14
CA GLU A 56 -5.07 -3.27 -1.77
C GLU A 56 -5.26 -2.31 -2.94
N ILE A 57 -5.38 -1.04 -2.58
CA ILE A 57 -5.40 0.07 -3.52
C ILE A 57 -4.24 1.02 -3.23
N PHE A 58 -3.92 1.87 -4.20
CA PHE A 58 -2.93 2.92 -4.03
C PHE A 58 -3.44 4.25 -4.57
N VAL A 59 -3.24 5.33 -3.81
CA VAL A 59 -3.53 6.70 -4.25
C VAL A 59 -2.27 7.55 -4.15
N GLY A 60 -1.81 8.03 -5.29
CA GLY A 60 -0.64 8.88 -5.43
C GLY A 60 -0.86 10.30 -4.89
N ARG A 61 0.22 10.96 -4.47
CA ARG A 61 0.22 12.32 -3.90
C ARG A 61 0.50 13.44 -4.90
N SER A 62 0.93 13.08 -6.12
CA SER A 62 1.34 14.05 -7.13
C SER A 62 0.16 14.46 -7.99
N ASN A 63 0.26 15.62 -8.64
CA ASN A 63 -0.69 16.13 -9.63
C ASN A 63 -2.10 16.47 -9.11
N TYR A 64 -2.27 16.64 -7.79
CA TYR A 64 -3.54 17.08 -7.20
C TYR A 64 -4.10 18.33 -7.92
N PRO A 65 -5.39 18.34 -8.32
CA PRO A 65 -6.45 17.40 -7.94
C PRO A 65 -6.58 16.14 -8.83
N ASP A 66 -5.79 15.97 -9.88
CA ASP A 66 -5.80 14.78 -10.74
C ASP A 66 -4.69 13.81 -10.32
N VAL A 67 -5.04 12.85 -9.47
CA VAL A 67 -4.07 11.93 -8.88
C VAL A 67 -3.95 10.63 -9.67
N SER A 68 -2.78 10.01 -9.62
CA SER A 68 -2.61 8.63 -10.09
C SER A 68 -3.14 7.68 -9.01
N THR A 69 -4.14 6.89 -9.37
CA THR A 69 -4.79 5.93 -8.48
C THR A 69 -4.66 4.53 -9.07
N GLY A 70 -4.60 3.48 -8.26
CA GLY A 70 -4.37 2.13 -8.75
C GLY A 70 -4.89 0.99 -7.89
N LEU A 71 -4.99 -0.17 -8.53
CA LEU A 71 -5.27 -1.47 -7.94
C LEU A 71 -3.94 -2.22 -7.80
N LEU A 72 -3.69 -2.77 -6.61
CA LEU A 72 -2.53 -3.61 -6.34
C LEU A 72 -2.96 -5.07 -6.45
N SER A 73 -2.27 -5.84 -7.29
CA SER A 73 -2.67 -7.19 -7.66
C SER A 73 -1.46 -8.13 -7.61
N PRO A 74 -1.47 -9.21 -6.81
CA PRO A 74 -0.42 -10.20 -6.81
C PRO A 74 -0.34 -10.90 -8.16
N VAL A 75 0.89 -11.20 -8.56
CA VAL A 75 1.15 -11.85 -9.85
C VAL A 75 1.24 -13.35 -9.76
N ASP A 76 1.56 -13.83 -8.57
CA ASP A 76 1.50 -15.23 -8.25
C ASP A 76 0.05 -15.60 -7.91
N ARG A 77 -0.63 -16.25 -8.87
CA ARG A 77 -2.02 -16.71 -8.70
C ARG A 77 -2.17 -17.84 -7.68
N GLU A 78 -1.09 -18.53 -7.33
CA GLU A 78 -1.11 -19.58 -6.30
C GLU A 78 -0.85 -19.02 -4.90
N SER A 79 -0.46 -17.74 -4.80
CA SER A 79 -0.14 -17.09 -3.55
C SER A 79 -1.39 -16.61 -2.81
N ASP A 80 -1.34 -16.68 -1.48
CA ASP A 80 -2.35 -16.07 -0.61
C ASP A 80 -2.31 -14.54 -0.74
N ALA A 81 -3.25 -13.99 -1.51
CA ALA A 81 -3.36 -12.56 -1.77
C ALA A 81 -3.50 -11.73 -0.48
N ALA A 82 -4.17 -12.27 0.56
CA ALA A 82 -4.32 -11.59 1.83
C ALA A 82 -2.95 -11.38 2.51
N GLY A 83 -2.01 -12.29 2.28
CA GLY A 83 -0.64 -12.17 2.75
C GLY A 83 0.14 -11.00 2.14
N TYR A 84 -0.31 -10.42 1.02
CA TYR A 84 0.30 -9.24 0.40
C TYR A 84 -0.26 -7.92 0.93
N ALA A 85 -1.45 -7.94 1.55
CA ALA A 85 -2.01 -6.78 2.22
C ALA A 85 -1.13 -6.39 3.41
N THR A 86 -0.94 -5.10 3.59
CA THR A 86 -0.30 -4.52 4.76
C THR A 86 -1.25 -4.60 5.92
N SER A 87 -0.85 -5.26 6.99
CA SER A 87 -1.65 -5.30 8.20
C SER A 87 -0.78 -5.44 9.44
N GLY A 88 -1.41 -5.33 10.61
CA GLY A 88 -0.75 -5.66 11.87
C GLY A 88 -0.25 -7.12 11.95
N ASP A 89 -0.68 -8.02 11.06
CA ASP A 89 -0.19 -9.40 11.03
C ASP A 89 1.28 -9.51 10.63
N TRP A 90 1.79 -8.60 9.79
CA TRP A 90 3.21 -8.62 9.40
C TRP A 90 4.11 -8.50 10.63
N TYR A 91 3.75 -7.59 11.54
CA TYR A 91 4.42 -7.44 12.83
C TYR A 91 4.27 -8.69 13.70
N ARG A 92 3.04 -9.22 13.85
CA ARG A 92 2.78 -10.44 14.64
C ARG A 92 3.56 -11.66 14.14
N ARG A 93 3.80 -11.75 12.83
CA ARG A 93 4.55 -12.83 12.18
C ARG A 93 6.06 -12.58 12.13
N GLY A 94 6.53 -11.42 12.60
CA GLY A 94 7.94 -11.06 12.62
C GLY A 94 8.55 -10.85 11.23
N PHE A 95 7.77 -10.32 10.28
CA PHE A 95 8.27 -10.04 8.93
C PHE A 95 9.40 -9.01 8.97
N GLY A 96 10.47 -9.31 8.23
CA GLY A 96 11.62 -8.42 8.08
C GLY A 96 11.50 -7.51 6.86
N ILE A 97 12.57 -6.72 6.62
CA ILE A 97 12.68 -5.84 5.45
C ILE A 97 12.61 -6.64 4.15
N ASP A 98 13.24 -7.81 4.10
CA ASP A 98 13.24 -8.69 2.92
C ASP A 98 11.84 -9.24 2.60
N ASP A 99 11.03 -9.56 3.62
CA ASP A 99 9.64 -10.02 3.42
C ASP A 99 8.76 -8.90 2.85
N VAL A 100 8.91 -7.68 3.39
CA VAL A 100 8.20 -6.50 2.89
C VAL A 100 8.60 -6.22 1.45
N LEU A 101 9.89 -6.22 1.15
CA LEU A 101 10.40 -6.01 -0.21
C LEU A 101 9.78 -7.02 -1.18
N GLN A 102 9.82 -8.31 -0.85
CA GLN A 102 9.29 -9.37 -1.71
C GLN A 102 7.79 -9.20 -1.98
N ARG A 103 7.01 -8.90 -0.93
CA ARG A 103 5.56 -8.70 -1.05
C ARG A 103 5.23 -7.47 -1.88
N ARG A 104 5.90 -6.35 -1.62
CA ARG A 104 5.62 -5.10 -2.31
C ARG A 104 6.05 -5.09 -3.77
N THR A 105 7.15 -5.78 -4.07
CA THR A 105 7.64 -5.91 -5.45
C THR A 105 6.84 -6.94 -6.26
N GLY A 106 6.20 -7.91 -5.60
CA GLY A 106 5.32 -8.90 -6.22
C GLY A 106 3.91 -8.40 -6.54
N LEU A 107 3.59 -7.12 -6.29
CA LEU A 107 2.30 -6.51 -6.61
C LEU A 107 2.41 -5.68 -7.89
N LEU A 108 1.58 -5.99 -8.88
CA LEU A 108 1.33 -5.08 -10.00
C LEU A 108 0.56 -3.88 -9.50
N ASN A 109 1.06 -2.68 -9.80
CA ASN A 109 0.30 -1.46 -9.64
C ASN A 109 -0.32 -1.06 -10.98
N SER A 110 -1.57 -1.44 -11.17
CA SER A 110 -2.39 -1.03 -12.31
C SER A 110 -2.94 0.35 -12.05
N THR A 111 -2.46 1.37 -12.77
CA THR A 111 -2.68 2.79 -12.46
C THR A 111 -3.52 3.51 -13.51
N ARG A 112 -4.29 4.51 -13.05
CA ARG A 112 -5.07 5.43 -13.89
C ARG A 112 -5.05 6.84 -13.27
N SER A 113 -5.03 7.86 -14.11
CA SER A 113 -5.16 9.26 -13.66
C SER A 113 -6.64 9.60 -13.47
N THR A 114 -6.99 10.16 -12.32
CA THR A 114 -8.37 10.38 -11.90
C THR A 114 -8.47 11.64 -11.04
N SER A 115 -9.55 12.41 -11.22
CA SER A 115 -9.90 13.53 -10.32
C SER A 115 -10.21 13.00 -8.92
N VAL A 116 -9.69 13.65 -7.89
CA VAL A 116 -9.94 13.25 -6.50
C VAL A 116 -11.40 13.34 -6.08
N ASP A 117 -12.26 14.10 -6.77
CA ASP A 117 -13.68 14.16 -6.43
C ASP A 117 -14.39 12.86 -6.83
N VAL A 118 -14.76 12.08 -5.82
CA VAL A 118 -15.41 10.77 -5.98
C VAL A 118 -16.77 10.74 -5.29
N THR A 119 -17.40 11.91 -5.17
CA THR A 119 -18.79 12.01 -4.69
C THR A 119 -19.68 11.12 -5.57
N ASP A 120 -20.28 10.09 -4.97
CA ASP A 120 -21.17 9.12 -5.63
C ASP A 120 -20.60 8.37 -6.85
N VAL A 121 -19.27 8.26 -6.97
CA VAL A 121 -18.62 7.49 -8.06
C VAL A 121 -18.42 6.03 -7.64
N TRP A 122 -19.24 5.12 -8.18
CA TRP A 122 -19.18 3.68 -7.93
C TRP A 122 -19.05 2.83 -9.20
N ASP A 123 -18.82 3.47 -10.34
CA ASP A 123 -18.64 2.84 -11.63
C ASP A 123 -17.21 2.98 -12.18
N GLY A 124 -16.89 2.15 -13.18
CA GLY A 124 -15.59 2.13 -13.82
C GLY A 124 -14.43 1.81 -12.87
N PHE A 125 -13.23 2.26 -13.25
CA PHE A 125 -12.00 1.93 -12.53
C PHE A 125 -12.01 2.42 -11.06
N VAL A 126 -12.56 3.61 -10.82
CA VAL A 126 -12.64 4.19 -9.48
C VAL A 126 -13.65 3.45 -8.62
N GLY A 127 -14.80 3.07 -9.20
CA GLY A 127 -15.79 2.23 -8.51
C GLY A 127 -15.19 0.92 -8.05
N VAL A 128 -14.54 0.18 -8.96
CA VAL A 128 -13.86 -1.09 -8.62
C VAL A 128 -12.82 -0.88 -7.53
N GLN A 129 -12.02 0.18 -7.62
CA GLN A 129 -11.04 0.50 -6.58
C GLN A 129 -11.70 0.73 -5.21
N ARG A 130 -12.83 1.45 -5.16
CA ARG A 130 -13.55 1.69 -3.91
C ARG A 130 -14.11 0.41 -3.32
N GLU A 131 -14.69 -0.44 -4.16
CA GLU A 131 -15.23 -1.75 -3.77
C GLU A 131 -14.14 -2.66 -3.18
N VAL A 132 -12.96 -2.73 -3.81
CA VAL A 132 -11.79 -3.44 -3.28
C VAL A 132 -11.37 -2.87 -1.92
N ALA A 133 -11.39 -1.55 -1.76
CA ALA A 133 -10.93 -0.89 -0.54
C ALA A 133 -11.86 -1.04 0.67
N VAL A 134 -13.15 -1.29 0.45
CA VAL A 134 -14.15 -1.46 1.52
C VAL A 134 -14.39 -2.93 1.88
N ALA A 135 -13.83 -3.85 1.09
CA ALA A 135 -13.91 -5.28 1.34
C ALA A 135 -13.06 -5.69 2.55
N ASP A 136 -13.46 -6.75 3.24
CA ASP A 136 -12.68 -7.35 4.34
C ASP A 136 -11.72 -8.45 3.91
N HIS A 137 -11.66 -8.76 2.62
CA HIS A 137 -10.77 -9.75 2.05
C HIS A 137 -10.40 -9.37 0.60
N PRO A 138 -9.29 -9.92 0.06
CA PRO A 138 -8.90 -9.65 -1.32
C PRO A 138 -10.03 -10.01 -2.30
N VAL A 139 -10.21 -9.16 -3.31
CA VAL A 139 -11.31 -9.29 -4.26
C VAL A 139 -10.78 -9.61 -5.65
N ASP A 140 -11.35 -10.61 -6.29
CA ASP A 140 -11.02 -10.98 -7.66
C ASP A 140 -11.40 -9.86 -8.64
N VAL A 141 -10.40 -9.41 -9.40
CA VAL A 141 -10.52 -8.35 -10.41
C VAL A 141 -9.96 -8.79 -11.75
N GLU A 142 -10.54 -8.23 -12.80
CA GLU A 142 -10.02 -8.25 -14.16
C GLU A 142 -9.60 -6.82 -14.53
N VAL A 143 -8.38 -6.66 -15.03
CA VAL A 143 -7.84 -5.35 -15.37
C VAL A 143 -7.34 -5.35 -16.81
N GLY A 144 -7.91 -4.48 -17.63
CA GLY A 144 -7.40 -4.14 -18.95
C GLY A 144 -6.22 -3.18 -18.84
N LEU A 145 -5.12 -3.48 -19.53
CA LEU A 145 -3.91 -2.66 -19.56
C LEU A 145 -3.74 -2.00 -20.93
N ASP A 146 -3.30 -0.75 -20.93
CA ASP A 146 -3.01 0.01 -22.16
C ASP A 146 -1.83 -0.60 -22.93
N ARG A 147 -0.83 -1.07 -22.17
CA ARG A 147 0.41 -1.67 -22.67
C ARG A 147 0.95 -2.64 -21.63
N ARG A 148 1.88 -3.49 -22.06
CA ARG A 148 2.63 -4.38 -21.15
C ARG A 148 3.32 -3.56 -20.04
N PRO A 149 3.36 -4.06 -18.79
CA PRO A 149 4.02 -3.39 -17.68
C PRO A 149 5.50 -3.16 -17.96
N GLU A 150 6.02 -2.04 -17.48
CA GLU A 150 7.47 -1.80 -17.44
C GLU A 150 7.99 -2.23 -16.06
N PHE A 151 8.96 -3.15 -16.05
CA PHE A 151 9.57 -3.68 -14.83
C PHE A 151 10.67 -2.74 -14.34
N GLU A 152 10.24 -1.60 -13.81
CA GLU A 152 11.15 -0.67 -13.14
C GLU A 152 10.95 -0.72 -11.64
N LEU A 153 11.95 -1.24 -10.95
CA LEU A 153 12.00 -1.20 -9.50
C LEU A 153 12.40 0.20 -9.04
N SER A 154 11.45 0.88 -8.44
CA SER A 154 11.67 2.19 -7.84
C SER A 154 11.95 1.99 -6.35
N VAL A 155 13.22 2.13 -5.97
CA VAL A 155 13.66 2.21 -4.58
C VAL A 155 14.06 3.66 -4.33
N ASP A 156 13.23 4.38 -3.58
CA ASP A 156 13.55 5.73 -3.07
C ASP A 156 13.85 5.60 -1.57
N ASP A 157 14.77 6.40 -1.02
CA ASP A 157 15.14 6.41 0.41
C ASP A 157 13.98 6.68 1.39
N VAL A 158 12.80 7.08 0.87
CA VAL A 158 11.63 7.51 1.64
C VAL A 158 10.33 6.79 1.22
N ARG A 159 10.36 5.97 0.16
CA ARG A 159 9.14 5.27 -0.32
C ARG A 159 9.27 3.78 -0.10
N THR A 160 8.15 3.18 0.30
CA THR A 160 7.99 1.74 0.21
C THR A 160 8.33 1.31 -1.23
N PRO A 161 9.16 0.27 -1.41
CA PRO A 161 9.40 -0.34 -2.70
C PRO A 161 8.05 -0.61 -3.37
N THR A 162 7.92 -0.31 -4.65
CA THR A 162 6.70 -0.66 -5.39
C THR A 162 7.08 -1.64 -6.49
N GLY A 163 6.23 -2.63 -6.70
CA GLY A 163 6.33 -3.51 -7.86
C GLY A 163 6.09 -2.79 -9.19
N PRO A 164 6.09 -3.58 -10.29
CA PRO A 164 5.92 -3.09 -11.64
C PRO A 164 4.64 -2.26 -11.78
N ARG A 165 4.69 -1.27 -12.67
CA ARG A 165 3.57 -0.36 -12.90
C ARG A 165 3.08 -0.51 -14.34
N ALA A 166 1.76 -0.53 -14.50
CA ALA A 166 1.11 -0.53 -15.79
C ALA A 166 -0.03 0.48 -15.80
N ARG A 167 -0.31 1.06 -16.96
CA ARG A 167 -1.48 1.93 -17.12
C ARG A 167 -2.69 1.06 -17.43
N ALA A 168 -3.76 1.22 -16.66
CA ALA A 168 -5.02 0.50 -16.86
C ALA A 168 -5.97 1.28 -17.78
N THR A 169 -6.66 0.56 -18.67
CA THR A 169 -7.77 1.09 -19.48
C THR A 169 -9.08 1.01 -18.72
N ASP A 170 -9.30 -0.09 -18.02
CA ASP A 170 -10.52 -0.44 -17.30
C ASP A 170 -10.23 -1.49 -16.22
N ALA A 171 -11.19 -1.67 -15.32
CA ALA A 171 -11.18 -2.74 -14.33
C ALA A 171 -12.62 -3.19 -14.08
N THR A 172 -12.79 -4.48 -13.81
CA THR A 172 -14.08 -5.11 -13.49
C THR A 172 -13.91 -6.06 -12.31
N LEU A 173 -14.91 -6.14 -11.43
CA LEU A 173 -14.96 -7.14 -10.37
C LEU A 173 -15.36 -8.49 -10.96
N ALA A 174 -14.59 -9.54 -10.69
CA ALA A 174 -14.92 -10.91 -11.08
C ALA A 174 -15.75 -11.64 -10.01
N GLU A 175 -15.90 -11.04 -8.83
CA GLU A 175 -16.76 -11.52 -7.74
C GLU A 175 -17.50 -10.36 -7.04
N ASN A 176 -18.39 -10.68 -6.11
CA ASN A 176 -19.04 -9.66 -5.28
C ASN A 176 -18.22 -9.45 -3.99
N PRO A 177 -17.67 -8.25 -3.75
CA PRO A 177 -16.99 -7.95 -2.50
C PRO A 177 -17.91 -8.12 -1.30
N HIS A 178 -17.39 -8.69 -0.22
CA HIS A 178 -18.09 -8.66 1.07
C HIS A 178 -17.69 -7.39 1.82
N VAL A 179 -18.68 -6.57 2.16
CA VAL A 179 -18.47 -5.35 2.93
C VAL A 179 -18.96 -5.58 4.37
N PRO A 180 -18.12 -5.43 5.39
CA PRO A 180 -18.55 -5.57 6.77
C PRO A 180 -19.60 -4.51 7.14
N ARG A 181 -20.60 -4.90 7.94
CA ARG A 181 -21.65 -4.00 8.45
C ARG A 181 -21.14 -2.68 9.05
N PRO A 182 -20.03 -2.64 9.82
CA PRO A 182 -19.50 -1.36 10.29
C PRO A 182 -19.09 -0.41 9.16
N VAL A 183 -18.55 -0.94 8.06
CA VAL A 183 -18.13 -0.17 6.89
C VAL A 183 -19.36 0.27 6.08
N GLU A 184 -20.32 -0.64 5.84
CA GLU A 184 -21.62 -0.30 5.21
C GLU A 184 -22.27 0.90 5.92
N LYS A 185 -22.33 0.85 7.26
CA LYS A 185 -22.89 1.93 8.07
C LYS A 185 -22.18 3.27 7.84
N THR A 186 -20.85 3.28 7.70
CA THR A 186 -20.10 4.52 7.45
C THR A 186 -20.32 5.05 6.03
N LEU A 187 -20.60 4.17 5.07
CA LEU A 187 -20.91 4.54 3.69
C LEU A 187 -22.32 5.13 3.55
N GLU A 188 -23.29 4.57 4.26
CA GLU A 188 -24.71 5.00 4.26
C GLU A 188 -24.95 6.37 4.92
N ASP A 189 -24.06 6.82 5.82
CA ASP A 189 -24.21 8.09 6.54
C ASP A 189 -23.43 9.22 5.85
N ASP A 190 -24.12 9.97 4.98
CA ASP A 190 -23.53 11.08 4.22
C ASP A 190 -23.23 12.33 5.05
N ASP A 191 -23.71 12.42 6.30
CA ASP A 191 -23.45 13.55 7.20
C ASP A 191 -22.28 13.28 8.17
N TRP A 192 -21.80 12.03 8.23
CA TRP A 192 -20.75 11.63 9.15
C TRP A 192 -19.39 12.21 8.75
N ARG A 193 -18.78 12.97 9.66
CA ARG A 193 -17.38 13.41 9.54
C ARG A 193 -16.40 12.23 9.54
N ALA A 194 -15.34 12.34 8.74
CA ALA A 194 -14.34 11.29 8.57
C ALA A 194 -13.68 10.90 9.89
N GLU A 195 -13.37 11.87 10.75
CA GLU A 195 -12.75 11.65 12.07
C GLU A 195 -13.63 10.76 12.97
N GLY A 196 -14.93 11.00 12.94
CA GLY A 196 -15.90 10.20 13.67
C GLY A 196 -16.04 8.77 13.11
N ALA A 197 -16.04 8.64 11.78
CA ALA A 197 -16.13 7.34 11.11
C ALA A 197 -14.86 6.49 11.34
N MET A 198 -13.67 7.10 11.25
CA MET A 198 -12.38 6.46 11.57
C MET A 198 -12.37 5.95 13.02
N THR A 199 -12.74 6.81 13.98
CA THR A 199 -12.82 6.42 15.41
C THR A 199 -13.83 5.30 15.63
N TYR A 200 -14.95 5.33 14.91
CA TYR A 200 -15.96 4.28 15.00
C TYR A 200 -15.45 2.93 14.49
N LEU A 201 -14.83 2.88 13.31
CA LEU A 201 -14.26 1.66 12.75
C LEU A 201 -13.17 1.08 13.66
N TYR A 202 -12.27 1.93 14.17
CA TYR A 202 -11.23 1.51 15.11
C TYR A 202 -11.84 0.84 16.36
N ARG A 203 -12.88 1.43 16.94
CA ARG A 203 -13.61 0.85 18.09
C ARG A 203 -14.37 -0.44 17.77
N ARG A 204 -14.59 -0.74 16.49
CA ARG A 204 -15.20 -1.98 15.99
C ARG A 204 -14.18 -3.06 15.64
N GLY A 205 -12.89 -2.80 15.86
CA GLY A 205 -11.82 -3.79 15.70
C GLY A 205 -11.10 -3.74 14.36
N PHE A 206 -11.39 -2.74 13.52
CA PHE A 206 -10.60 -2.47 12.31
C PHE A 206 -9.24 -1.90 12.73
N ASP A 207 -8.18 -2.39 12.12
CA ASP A 207 -6.85 -1.85 12.38
C ASP A 207 -6.62 -0.54 11.60
N VAL A 208 -5.52 0.14 11.90
CA VAL A 208 -5.22 1.43 11.23
C VAL A 208 -4.99 1.25 9.72
N TYR A 209 -4.51 0.09 9.27
CA TYR A 209 -4.27 -0.19 7.85
C TYR A 209 -5.58 -0.34 7.08
N ASP A 210 -6.58 -1.02 7.64
CA ASP A 210 -7.92 -1.09 7.05
C ASP A 210 -8.51 0.32 6.87
N ILE A 211 -8.46 1.12 7.93
CA ILE A 211 -9.04 2.47 7.94
C ILE A 211 -8.28 3.40 6.97
N ASN A 212 -6.96 3.24 6.85
CA ASN A 212 -6.14 3.96 5.87
C ASN A 212 -6.63 3.71 4.44
N THR A 213 -6.84 2.44 4.09
CA THR A 213 -7.29 2.00 2.77
C THR A 213 -8.69 2.53 2.45
N ILE A 214 -9.63 2.39 3.38
CA ILE A 214 -11.00 2.89 3.23
C ILE A 214 -11.01 4.42 3.08
N LEU A 215 -10.22 5.16 3.90
CA LEU A 215 -10.10 6.60 3.77
C LEU A 215 -9.47 7.02 2.43
N SER A 216 -8.41 6.33 1.99
CA SER A 216 -7.73 6.59 0.72
C SER A 216 -8.68 6.50 -0.47
N ALA A 217 -9.59 5.52 -0.45
CA ALA A 217 -10.62 5.33 -1.46
C ALA A 217 -11.72 6.42 -1.47
N GLY A 218 -11.69 7.35 -0.51
CA GLY A 218 -12.76 8.33 -0.35
C GLY A 218 -14.06 7.72 0.17
N ALA A 219 -14.00 6.58 0.86
CA ALA A 219 -15.16 5.91 1.43
C ALA A 219 -15.58 6.45 2.81
N LEU A 220 -14.81 7.36 3.41
CA LEU A 220 -15.14 8.00 4.69
C LEU A 220 -15.37 9.50 4.55
N GLY A 221 -16.24 10.03 5.40
CA GLY A 221 -16.54 11.46 5.49
C GLY A 221 -17.86 11.83 4.84
N GLN A 222 -18.16 13.13 4.94
CA GLN A 222 -19.43 13.68 4.47
C GLN A 222 -19.53 13.51 2.96
N GLY A 223 -20.69 13.05 2.46
CA GLY A 223 -20.87 12.65 1.05
C GLY A 223 -20.31 13.67 0.07
N ARG A 224 -20.69 14.95 0.22
CA ARG A 224 -20.25 16.10 -0.62
C ARG A 224 -18.75 16.44 -0.52
N SER A 225 -18.04 15.83 0.40
CA SER A 225 -16.61 16.05 0.67
C SER A 225 -15.77 14.78 0.50
N ARG A 226 -16.38 13.66 0.07
CA ARG A 226 -15.68 12.40 -0.18
C ARG A 226 -14.72 12.58 -1.36
N ARG A 227 -13.44 12.35 -1.10
CA ARG A 227 -12.36 12.52 -2.06
C ARG A 227 -11.38 11.36 -1.95
N LEU A 228 -10.75 11.00 -3.07
CA LEU A 228 -9.54 10.18 -3.01
C LEU A 228 -8.49 10.92 -2.18
N VAL A 229 -8.00 10.26 -1.14
CA VAL A 229 -6.96 10.78 -0.26
C VAL A 229 -5.67 10.03 -0.60
N PRO A 230 -4.59 10.73 -0.96
CA PRO A 230 -3.29 10.09 -1.15
C PRO A 230 -2.94 9.19 0.04
N THR A 231 -2.45 7.98 -0.23
CA THR A 231 -2.25 6.94 0.80
C THR A 231 -1.40 7.44 1.98
N ARG A 232 -0.37 8.23 1.70
CA ARG A 232 0.47 8.84 2.74
C ARG A 232 -0.30 9.81 3.64
N TRP A 233 -1.23 10.58 3.09
CA TRP A 233 -2.05 11.50 3.86
C TRP A 233 -3.11 10.75 4.67
N SER A 234 -3.67 9.65 4.14
CA SER A 234 -4.56 8.78 4.89
C SER A 234 -3.87 8.20 6.13
N ILE A 235 -2.64 7.67 5.97
CA ILE A 235 -1.83 7.17 7.10
C ILE A 235 -1.71 8.23 8.19
N THR A 236 -1.29 9.44 7.84
CA THR A 236 -1.15 10.52 8.82
C THR A 236 -2.49 10.92 9.46
N ALA A 237 -3.57 11.00 8.68
CA ALA A 237 -4.88 11.42 9.17
C ALA A 237 -5.50 10.39 10.14
N VAL A 238 -5.36 9.09 9.84
CA VAL A 238 -5.83 8.01 10.71
C VAL A 238 -4.98 7.95 11.96
N ASP A 239 -3.65 7.98 11.85
CA ASP A 239 -2.74 7.93 13.00
C ASP A 239 -3.01 9.10 13.97
N ASP A 240 -3.19 10.32 13.45
CA ASP A 240 -3.51 11.49 14.27
C ASP A 240 -4.88 11.34 14.94
N THR A 241 -5.92 10.96 14.19
CA THR A 241 -7.29 10.79 14.72
C THR A 241 -7.37 9.69 15.78
N VAL A 242 -6.82 8.51 15.49
CA VAL A 242 -6.82 7.38 16.42
C VAL A 242 -5.92 7.68 17.63
N GLY A 243 -4.77 8.34 17.41
CA GLY A 243 -3.88 8.78 18.47
C GLY A 243 -4.55 9.80 19.41
N GLU A 244 -5.30 10.77 18.88
CA GLU A 244 -6.12 11.69 19.67
C GLU A 244 -7.19 10.97 20.48
N TYR A 245 -7.91 10.03 19.86
CA TYR A 245 -8.90 9.21 20.54
C TYR A 245 -8.27 8.43 21.71
N LEU A 246 -7.19 7.68 21.48
CA LEU A 246 -6.49 6.89 22.49
C LEU A 246 -5.96 7.77 23.63
N ARG A 247 -5.31 8.89 23.30
CA ARG A 247 -4.82 9.87 24.28
C ARG A 247 -5.96 10.44 25.13
N GLY A 248 -7.14 10.64 24.56
CA GLY A 248 -8.34 11.02 25.29
C GLY A 248 -8.76 9.98 26.34
N THR A 249 -8.64 8.69 26.03
CA THR A 249 -8.97 7.60 26.96
C THR A 249 -8.01 7.51 28.15
N LEU A 250 -6.74 7.88 27.95
CA LEU A 250 -5.71 7.83 29.01
C LEU A 250 -5.90 8.87 30.11
N ARG A 251 -6.62 9.98 29.84
CA ARG A 251 -6.79 11.07 30.81
C ARG A 251 -7.47 10.64 32.12
N ASN A 252 -8.25 9.56 32.08
CA ASN A 252 -8.95 9.02 33.24
C ASN A 252 -8.33 7.69 33.72
N ALA A 253 -7.18 7.28 33.18
CA ALA A 253 -6.48 6.08 33.60
C ALA A 253 -5.75 6.33 34.93
N ALA A 254 -5.58 5.27 35.74
CA ALA A 254 -4.78 5.33 36.95
C ALA A 254 -3.31 5.61 36.61
N SER A 255 -2.61 6.35 37.48
CA SER A 255 -1.17 6.55 37.36
C SER A 255 -0.41 5.24 37.61
N VAL A 256 0.79 5.14 37.02
CA VAL A 256 1.75 4.08 37.32
C VAL A 256 2.70 4.61 38.38
N ASP A 257 2.76 3.96 39.55
CA ASP A 257 3.55 4.41 40.70
C ASP A 257 4.97 3.82 40.74
N GLU A 258 5.37 3.11 39.68
CA GLU A 258 6.66 2.44 39.55
C GLU A 258 7.34 2.78 38.22
N VAL A 259 8.66 2.68 38.19
CA VAL A 259 9.43 2.86 36.96
C VAL A 259 9.34 1.58 36.13
N GLN A 260 8.72 1.67 34.97
CA GLN A 260 8.65 0.57 34.00
C GLN A 260 9.49 0.93 32.77
N VAL A 261 10.28 -0.04 32.28
CA VAL A 261 11.03 0.08 31.03
C VAL A 261 10.47 -0.93 30.06
N TRP A 262 9.97 -0.44 28.93
CA TRP A 262 9.43 -1.25 27.85
C TRP A 262 10.37 -1.12 26.65
N TYR A 263 10.71 -2.24 26.03
CA TYR A 263 11.56 -2.30 24.85
C TYR A 263 10.85 -3.07 23.75
N ASN A 264 10.97 -2.57 22.51
CA ASN A 264 10.46 -3.25 21.34
C ASN A 264 11.41 -3.00 20.17
N GLU A 265 11.74 -4.07 19.45
CA GLU A 265 12.60 -4.05 18.26
C GLU A 265 11.84 -4.69 17.10
N TYR A 266 11.76 -3.99 15.98
CA TYR A 266 11.13 -4.44 14.75
C TYR A 266 11.64 -3.63 13.56
N MET A 267 12.00 -4.33 12.48
CA MET A 267 12.47 -3.72 11.21
C MET A 267 13.63 -2.74 11.39
N ALA A 268 14.67 -3.15 12.12
CA ALA A 268 15.90 -2.39 12.33
C ALA A 268 15.65 -0.98 12.91
N ASN A 269 14.63 -0.84 13.77
CA ASN A 269 14.35 0.38 14.54
C ASN A 269 15.26 0.53 15.78
N GLU A 270 16.48 0.00 15.72
CA GLU A 270 17.50 0.11 16.78
C GLU A 270 18.00 1.55 16.98
#